data_AF-A0A0D0D7D9-F1
#
_entry.id   AF-A0A0D0D7D9-F1
#
_cell.length_a   1.000
_cell.length_b   1.000
_cell.length_c   1.000
_cell.angle_alpha   90.00
_cell.angle_beta   90.00
_cell.angle_gamma   90.00
#
_symmetry.space_group_name_H-M   'P 1'
#
loop_
_entity.id
_entity.type
_entity.pdbx_description
1 polymer ?
#
loop_
_entity_poly.entity_id
_entity_poly.type
_entity_poly.pdbx_seq_one_letter_code
_entity_poly.pdbx_strand_id
1 'polypeptide(L)' 'LHACMIIYLLTATVIVPQEFQLQASLAILNGKDSIITAGTGSGKTLCIIIPLLLRPQSISITVSPLK' A
#
# COMPACT_ATOMS: atom_id res chain seq x y z
N LEU A 1 7.35 -0.45 -10.94
CA LEU A 1 6.83 -1.44 -11.91
C LEU A 1 6.30 -2.72 -11.24
N HIS A 2 7.09 -3.45 -10.45
CA HIS A 2 6.62 -4.69 -9.77
C HIS A 2 5.35 -4.50 -8.93
N ALA A 3 5.30 -3.46 -8.08
CA ALA A 3 4.10 -3.14 -7.30
C ALA A 3 2.83 -3.02 -8.17
N CYS A 4 2.93 -2.29 -9.28
CA CYS A 4 1.82 -2.09 -10.21
C CYS A 4 1.39 -3.41 -10.84
N MET A 5 2.35 -4.22 -11.31
CA MET A 5 2.05 -5.52 -11.92
C MET A 5 1.37 -6.49 -10.95
N ILE A 6 1.87 -6.59 -9.72
CA ILE A 6 1.31 -7.46 -8.70
C ILE A 6 -0.13 -7.06 -8.39
N ILE A 7 -0.37 -5.77 -8.10
CA ILE A 7 -1.74 -5.30 -7.81
C ILE A 7 -2.65 -5.49 -9.02
N TYR A 8 -2.18 -5.19 -10.23
CA TYR A 8 -2.96 -5.37 -11.45
C TYR A 8 -3.37 -6.83 -11.65
N LEU A 9 -2.46 -7.78 -11.48
CA LEU A 9 -2.76 -9.20 -11.61
C LEU A 9 -3.70 -9.68 -10.49
N LEU A 10 -3.43 -9.30 -9.23
CA LEU A 10 -4.23 -9.71 -8.08
C LEU A 10 -5.66 -9.14 -8.09
N THR A 11 -5.87 -8.04 -8.82
CA THR A 11 -7.18 -7.39 -8.94
C THR A 11 -7.87 -7.73 -10.26
N ALA A 12 -7.54 -8.89 -10.85
CA ALA A 12 -8.11 -9.36 -12.10
C ALA A 12 -8.03 -8.30 -13.22
N THR A 13 -6.88 -7.63 -13.31
CA THR A 13 -6.57 -6.59 -14.30
C THR A 13 -7.43 -5.32 -14.21
N VAL A 14 -8.00 -5.02 -13.04
CA VAL A 14 -8.88 -3.86 -12.86
C VAL A 14 -8.16 -2.65 -12.23
N ILE A 15 -7.25 -2.88 -11.28
CA ILE A 15 -6.70 -1.80 -10.46
C ILE A 15 -5.21 -1.59 -10.75
N VAL A 16 -4.83 -0.34 -11.00
CA VAL A 16 -3.45 0.12 -11.00
C VAL A 16 -3.25 1.06 -9.81
N PRO A 17 -2.21 0.87 -8.97
CA PRO A 17 -1.93 1.77 -7.86
C PRO A 17 -1.74 3.22 -8.29
N GLN A 18 -2.32 4.14 -7.53
CA GLN A 18 -2.13 5.58 -7.72
C GLN A 18 -0.75 6.01 -7.23
N GLU A 19 -0.29 7.18 -7.69
CA GLU A 19 1.04 7.69 -7.36
C GLU A 19 1.29 7.79 -5.85
N PHE A 20 0.36 8.36 -5.08
CA PHE A 20 0.55 8.52 -3.62
C PHE A 20 0.69 7.16 -2.91
N GLN A 21 0.05 6.11 -3.42
CA GLN A 21 0.13 4.76 -2.86
C GLN A 21 1.53 4.17 -3.11
N LEU A 22 2.09 4.42 -4.30
CA LEU A 22 3.44 4.00 -4.65
C LEU A 22 4.50 4.77 -3.86
N GLN A 23 4.33 6.09 -3.71
CA GLN A 23 5.25 6.94 -2.92
C GLN A 23 5.27 6.52 -1.44
N ALA A 24 4.10 6.31 -0.84
CA ALA A 24 3.99 5.81 0.52
C ALA A 24 4.64 4.42 0.68
N SER A 25 4.39 3.52 -0.27
CA SER A 25 4.97 2.18 -0.26
C SER A 25 6.50 2.23 -0.35
N LEU A 26 7.05 3.09 -1.21
CA LEU A 26 8.50 3.29 -1.34
C LEU A 26 9.12 3.86 -0.07
N ALA A 27 8.45 4.79 0.61
CA ALA A 27 8.92 5.33 1.88
C ALA A 27 8.98 4.23 2.96
N ILE A 28 7.92 3.44 3.12
CA ILE A 28 7.86 2.31 4.06
C ILE A 28 8.96 1.28 3.75
N LEU A 29 9.13 0.91 2.47
CA LEU A 29 10.19 0.01 2.07
C LEU A 29 11.57 0.60 2.40
N ASN A 30 11.80 1.90 2.22
CA ASN A 30 13.07 2.51 2.60
C ASN A 30 13.24 2.74 4.11
N GLY A 31 12.38 2.18 4.96
CA GLY A 31 12.47 2.32 6.41
C GLY A 31 12.14 3.73 6.90
N LYS A 32 11.35 4.49 6.14
CA LYS A 32 10.93 5.85 6.48
C LYS A 32 9.49 5.85 6.97
N ASP A 33 9.24 6.62 8.02
CA ASP A 33 7.88 6.91 8.48
C ASP A 33 7.14 7.79 7.47
N SER A 34 5.81 7.67 7.43
CA SER A 34 4.97 8.38 6.47
C SER A 34 3.64 8.79 7.09
N ILE A 35 3.22 10.03 6.82
CA ILE A 35 1.88 10.53 7.12
C ILE A 35 1.14 10.64 5.79
N ILE A 36 0.00 9.95 5.67
CA ILE A 36 -0.78 9.90 4.43
C ILE A 36 -2.12 10.60 4.68
N THR A 37 -2.32 11.76 4.05
CA THR A 37 -3.58 12.50 4.11
C THR A 37 -4.43 12.17 2.90
N ALA A 38 -5.42 11.28 3.08
CA ALA A 38 -6.33 10.89 2.01
C ALA A 38 -7.74 10.56 2.56
N GLY A 39 -8.77 10.97 1.82
CA GLY A 39 -10.17 10.72 2.15
C GLY A 39 -10.53 9.23 2.21
N THR A 40 -11.69 8.89 2.78
CA THR A 40 -12.25 7.53 2.66
C THR A 40 -12.53 7.19 1.18
N GLY A 41 -12.49 5.91 0.82
CA GLY A 41 -12.66 5.48 -0.59
C GLY A 41 -11.47 5.75 -1.52
N SER A 42 -10.47 6.54 -1.11
CA SER A 42 -9.28 6.86 -1.91
C SER A 42 -8.32 5.68 -2.17
N GLY A 43 -8.56 4.52 -1.57
CA GLY A 43 -7.67 3.36 -1.68
C GLY A 43 -6.41 3.44 -0.82
N LYS A 44 -6.38 4.30 0.22
CA LYS A 44 -5.26 4.37 1.18
C LYS A 44 -4.86 3.04 1.83
N THR A 45 -5.73 2.03 1.84
CA THR A 45 -5.41 0.65 2.27
C THR A 45 -4.28 0.04 1.42
N LEU A 46 -4.18 0.37 0.12
CA LEU A 46 -3.10 -0.13 -0.73
C LEU A 46 -1.72 0.37 -0.29
N CYS A 47 -1.62 1.51 0.40
CA CYS A 47 -0.37 1.99 0.97
C CYS A 47 0.20 1.02 2.03
N ILE A 48 -0.64 0.21 2.67
CA ILE A 48 -0.25 -0.81 3.65
C ILE A 48 -0.03 -2.17 2.96
N ILE A 49 -0.90 -2.54 2.02
CA ILE A 49 -0.87 -3.85 1.36
C ILE A 49 0.35 -4.01 0.45
N ILE A 50 0.68 -3.00 -0.37
CA ILE A 50 1.79 -3.06 -1.32
C ILE A 50 3.13 -3.40 -0.64
N PRO A 51 3.57 -2.72 0.44
CA PRO A 51 4.84 -3.06 1.08
C PRO A 51 4.84 -4.46 1.69
N LEU A 52 3.71 -4.96 2.20
CA LEU A 52 3.59 -6.33 2.71
C LEU A 52 3.74 -7.39 1.62
N LEU A 53 3.16 -7.15 0.44
CA LEU A 53 3.32 -8.05 -0.71
C LEU A 53 4.77 -8.06 -1.23
N LEU A 54 5.46 -6.92 -1.17
CA LEU A 54 6.85 -6.80 -1.62
C LEU A 54 7.88 -7.26 -0.56
N ARG A 55 7.48 -7.34 0.72
CA ARG A 55 8.27 -7.90 1.82
C ARG A 55 7.44 -8.86 2.66
N PRO A 56 7.25 -10.10 2.18
CA PRO A 56 6.40 -11.08 2.86
C PRO A 56 6.91 -11.50 4.25
N GLN A 57 8.17 -11.21 4.58
CA GLN A 57 8.78 -11.50 5.88
C GLN A 57 8.51 -10.38 6.92
N SER A 58 7.88 -9.27 6.52
CA SER A 58 7.56 -8.15 7.41
C SER A 58 6.22 -8.38 8.12
N ILE A 59 6.10 -7.82 9.33
CA ILE A 59 4.86 -7.81 10.11
C ILE A 59 4.24 -6.42 10.02
N SER A 60 2.93 -6.36 9.77
CA SER A 60 2.15 -5.11 9.87
C SER A 60 1.15 -5.21 11.00
N ILE A 61 1.12 -4.18 11.85
CA ILE A 61 0.13 -4.02 12.91
C ILE A 61 -0.76 -2.85 12.51
N THR A 62 -2.03 -3.13 12.25
CA THR A 62 -3.03 -2.10 11.94
C THR A 62 -3.84 -1.81 13.19
N VAL A 63 -3.81 -0.56 13.64
CA VAL A 63 -4.62 -0.09 14.76
C VAL A 63 -5.77 0.73 14.20
N SER A 64 -7.00 0.29 14.49
CA SER A 64 -8.23 1.02 14.15
C SER A 64 -8.81 1.63 15.43
N PRO A 65 -9.27 2.90 15.41
CA PRO A 65 -9.96 3.50 16.56
C PRO A 65 -11.33 2.86 16.82
N LEU A 66 -11.89 2.18 15.82
CA LEU A 66 -13.15 1.45 15.91
C LEU A 66 -12.87 -0.06 15.94
N LYS A 67 -13.72 -0.80 16.67
CA LYS A 67 -13.70 -2.27 16.70
C LYS A 67 -14.01 -2.85 15.32
#